data_AF-A0A208Y9B8-F1
#
_entry.id   AF-A0A208Y9B8-F1
#
_cell.length_a   1.000
_cell.length_b   1.000
_cell.length_c   1.000
_cell.angle_alpha   90.00
_cell.angle_beta   90.00
_cell.angle_gamma   90.00
#
_symmetry.space_group_name_H-M   'P 1'
#
loop_
_entity.id
_entity.type
_entity.pdbx_description
1 polymer ?
#
loop_
_entity_poly.entity_id
_entity_poly.type
_entity_poly.pdbx_seq_one_letter_code
_entity_poly.pdbx_strand_id
1 'polypeptide(L)'
;MYVCVCNAITERQIRSSVESGSTTLADLQFDLGVATCCGSCAETACQYLPAGASGCEHAYEASIAASGHPAAGSASPRATTRRFPVHVIAKAA
;
A
#
# COMPACT_ATOMS: atom_id res chain seq x y z
N MET A 1 14.50 0.22 -8.33
CA MET A 1 14.26 -1.05 -7.59
C MET A 1 12.82 -1.53 -7.78
N TYR A 2 12.47 -2.79 -7.48
CA TYR A 2 11.07 -3.19 -7.27
C TYR A 2 10.60 -2.76 -5.88
N VAL A 3 9.50 -2.02 -5.82
CA VAL A 3 8.89 -1.58 -4.55
C VAL A 3 7.74 -2.51 -4.16
N CYS A 4 6.94 -2.98 -5.12
CA CYS A 4 5.92 -4.01 -4.90
C CYS A 4 6.23 -5.24 -5.74
N VAL A 5 6.58 -6.35 -5.08
CA VAL A 5 6.86 -7.62 -5.77
C VAL A 5 5.59 -8.32 -6.22
N CYS A 6 4.48 -8.19 -5.48
CA CYS A 6 3.21 -8.85 -5.81
C CYS A 6 2.67 -8.41 -7.18
N ASN A 7 2.77 -7.11 -7.47
CA ASN A 7 2.24 -6.51 -8.69
C ASN A 7 3.36 -6.04 -9.64
N ALA A 8 4.61 -6.46 -9.38
CA ALA A 8 5.80 -6.11 -10.15
C ALA A 8 5.96 -4.58 -10.40
N ILE A 9 5.69 -3.77 -9.38
CA ILE A 9 5.79 -2.31 -9.45
C ILE A 9 7.19 -1.86 -9.06
N THR A 10 7.79 -1.06 -9.93
CA THR A 10 9.11 -0.48 -9.75
C THR A 10 9.02 0.94 -9.21
N GLU A 11 10.07 1.35 -8.54
CA GLU A 11 10.30 2.72 -8.09
C GLU A 11 10.13 3.76 -9.20
N ARG A 12 10.56 3.45 -10.42
CA ARG A 12 10.40 4.37 -11.56
C ARG A 12 8.93 4.60 -11.90
N GLN A 13 8.10 3.56 -11.83
CA GLN A 13 6.66 3.68 -12.06
C GLN A 13 6.00 4.52 -10.96
N ILE A 14 6.38 4.32 -9.70
CA ILE A 14 5.87 5.13 -8.58
C ILE A 14 6.22 6.60 -8.77
N ARG A 15 7.49 6.92 -9.08
CA ARG A 15 7.89 8.31 -9.35
C ARG A 15 7.13 8.92 -10.52
N SER A 16 6.98 8.18 -11.62
CA SER A 16 6.22 8.65 -12.78
C SER A 16 4.76 8.96 -12.43
N SER A 17 4.14 8.15 -11.55
CA SER A 17 2.77 8.36 -11.10
C SER A 17 2.67 9.60 -10.18
N VAL A 18 3.66 9.82 -9.31
CA VAL A 18 3.78 11.06 -8.50
C VAL A 18 3.97 12.30 -9.38
N GLU A 19 4.84 12.23 -10.40
CA GLU A 19 5.04 13.30 -11.38
C GLU A 19 3.76 13.58 -12.18
N SER A 20 2.91 12.57 -12.39
CA SER A 20 1.58 12.73 -13.01
C SER A 20 0.51 13.32 -12.08
N GLY A 21 0.83 13.49 -10.79
CA GLY A 21 -0.04 14.14 -9.82
C GLY A 21 -0.55 13.24 -8.69
N SER A 22 -0.08 12.01 -8.54
CA SER A 22 -0.43 11.17 -7.39
C SER A 22 0.13 11.77 -6.10
N THR A 23 -0.75 12.07 -5.15
CA THR A 23 -0.38 12.69 -3.86
C THR A 23 -0.64 11.78 -2.66
N THR A 24 -1.45 10.73 -2.85
CA THR A 24 -1.83 9.79 -1.79
C THR A 24 -1.52 8.33 -2.17
N LEU A 25 -1.46 7.46 -1.16
CA LEU A 25 -1.32 6.02 -1.41
C LEU A 25 -2.55 5.45 -2.14
N ALA A 26 -3.73 6.07 -1.96
CA ALA A 26 -4.94 5.69 -2.69
C ALA A 26 -4.79 5.95 -4.20
N ASP A 27 -4.16 7.06 -4.59
CA ASP A 27 -3.87 7.36 -6.00
C ASP A 27 -2.92 6.32 -6.60
N LEU A 28 -1.83 5.99 -5.89
CA LEU A 28 -0.88 4.97 -6.36
C LEU A 28 -1.52 3.57 -6.43
N GLN A 29 -2.42 3.23 -5.50
CA GLN A 29 -3.20 2.00 -5.54
C GLN A 29 -4.11 1.96 -6.76
N PHE A 30 -4.75 3.08 -7.10
CA PHE A 30 -5.64 3.19 -8.25
C PHE A 30 -4.87 3.10 -9.58
N ASP A 31 -3.75 3.80 -9.69
CA ASP A 31 -2.98 3.92 -10.93
C ASP A 31 -2.09 2.70 -11.20
N LEU A 32 -1.38 2.23 -10.17
CA LEU A 32 -0.35 1.19 -10.30
C LEU A 32 -0.75 -0.13 -9.64
N GLY A 33 -1.79 -0.16 -8.81
CA GLY A 33 -2.11 -1.32 -7.99
C GLY A 33 -1.14 -1.56 -6.83
N VAL A 34 -0.24 -0.63 -6.49
CA VAL A 34 0.72 -0.83 -5.39
C VAL A 34 0.00 -1.14 -4.07
N ALA A 35 0.56 -1.98 -3.19
CA ALA A 35 -0.02 -2.35 -1.89
C ALA A 35 -1.41 -3.05 -1.88
N THR A 36 -2.00 -3.38 -3.03
CA THR A 36 -3.33 -4.02 -3.12
C THR A 36 -3.35 -5.53 -2.87
N CYS A 37 -2.18 -6.17 -2.69
CA CYS A 37 -2.07 -7.62 -2.48
C CYS A 37 -1.72 -8.00 -1.03
N CYS A 38 -0.44 -7.95 -0.66
CA CYS A 38 0.01 -8.27 0.71
C CYS A 38 0.14 -7.03 1.62
N GLY A 39 0.10 -5.82 1.05
CA GLY A 39 0.24 -4.56 1.78
C GLY A 39 1.66 -4.22 2.28
N SER A 40 2.63 -5.15 2.28
CA SER A 40 3.96 -4.94 2.89
C SER A 40 4.80 -3.81 2.26
N CYS A 41 4.45 -3.36 1.06
CA CYS A 41 5.13 -2.27 0.36
C CYS A 41 4.47 -0.90 0.58
N ALA A 42 3.38 -0.81 1.35
CA ALA A 42 2.61 0.42 1.54
C ALA A 42 3.47 1.55 2.12
N GLU A 43 4.18 1.29 3.21
CA GLU A 43 5.06 2.27 3.86
C GLU A 43 6.18 2.72 2.91
N THR A 44 6.82 1.78 2.22
CA THR A 44 7.86 2.10 1.23
C THR A 44 7.31 2.92 0.06
N ALA A 45 6.11 2.64 -0.42
CA ALA A 45 5.46 3.41 -1.48
C ALA A 45 5.12 4.84 -1.01
N CYS A 46 4.68 5.01 0.24
CA CYS A 46 4.39 6.31 0.83
C CYS A 46 5.61 7.23 0.91
N GLN A 47 6.82 6.69 1.04
CA GLN A 47 8.05 7.48 1.05
C GLN A 47 8.33 8.23 -0.26
N TYR A 48 7.68 7.83 -1.36
CA TYR A 48 7.79 8.52 -2.64
C TYR A 48 6.77 9.65 -2.81
N LEU A 49 5.78 9.76 -1.92
CA LEU A 49 4.73 10.76 -2.01
C LEU A 49 5.19 12.12 -1.45
N PRO A 50 4.75 13.24 -2.04
CA PRO A 50 5.18 14.59 -1.65
C PRO A 50 4.75 15.00 -0.24
N ALA A 51 3.70 14.39 0.31
CA ALA A 51 3.24 14.62 1.69
C ALA A 51 4.14 13.96 2.76
N GLY A 52 5.16 13.19 2.36
CA GLY A 52 6.26 12.71 3.18
C GLY A 52 5.86 12.02 4.49
N ALA A 53 5.81 10.68 4.51
CA ALA A 53 5.88 9.79 5.68
C ALA A 53 4.93 10.00 6.89
N SER A 54 4.20 11.11 6.99
CA SER A 54 3.56 11.58 8.22
C SER A 54 2.15 11.02 8.42
N GLY A 55 1.65 10.26 7.45
CA GLY A 55 0.28 9.75 7.41
C GLY A 55 0.16 8.22 7.46
N CYS A 56 1.23 7.49 7.78
CA CYS A 56 1.17 6.04 7.93
C CYS A 56 1.57 5.59 9.34
N GLU A 57 1.15 6.31 10.38
CA GLU A 57 1.20 5.78 11.75
C GLU A 57 -0.15 5.16 12.11
N HIS A 58 -0.16 3.82 12.09
CA HIS A 58 -0.89 2.93 12.98
C HIS A 58 -2.37 3.24 13.32
N ALA A 59 -3.28 2.82 12.44
CA ALA A 59 -4.68 2.55 12.80
C ALA A 59 -4.87 1.19 13.53
N TYR A 60 -3.95 0.78 14.42
CA TYR A 60 -4.05 -0.47 15.21
C TYR A 60 -3.83 -0.29 16.73
N GLU A 61 -3.42 0.88 17.22
CA GLU A 61 -3.12 1.06 18.66
C GLU A 61 -4.31 1.47 19.54
N ALA A 62 -5.53 1.66 19.00
CA ALA A 62 -6.67 2.09 19.81
C ALA A 62 -7.36 0.96 20.61
N SER A 63 -6.91 -0.29 20.54
CA SER A 63 -7.59 -1.45 21.17
C SER A 63 -6.75 -2.28 22.16
N ILE A 64 -5.46 -1.96 22.40
CA ILE A 64 -4.55 -2.78 23.24
C ILE A 64 -4.31 -2.17 24.64
N ALA A 65 -5.27 -1.46 25.21
CA ALA A 65 -5.17 -0.94 26.59
C ALA A 65 -5.80 -1.87 27.65
N ALA A 66 -6.27 -3.05 27.28
CA ALA A 66 -6.85 -3.99 28.24
C ALA A 66 -6.36 -5.42 28.00
N SER A 67 -5.54 -5.92 28.93
CA SER A 67 -5.08 -7.31 29.09
C SER A 67 -3.80 -7.65 28.32
N GLY A 68 -2.67 -7.52 29.00
CA GLY A 68 -1.34 -7.80 28.45
C GLY A 68 -1.10 -9.26 28.10
N HIS A 69 -0.06 -9.49 27.29
CA HIS A 69 0.89 -10.62 27.29
C HIS A 69 2.13 -10.21 26.45
N PRO A 70 3.37 -10.59 26.84
CA PRO A 70 4.61 -10.17 26.17
C PRO A 70 5.05 -11.12 25.03
N ALA A 71 5.77 -10.54 24.07
CA ALA A 71 6.77 -11.11 23.16
C ALA A 71 6.56 -12.54 22.59
N ALA A 72 6.17 -12.62 21.31
CA ALA A 72 6.84 -13.38 20.23
C ALA A 72 5.91 -13.58 19.03
N GLY A 73 6.34 -13.15 17.84
CA GLY A 73 5.73 -13.55 16.57
C GLY A 73 5.18 -12.37 15.76
N SER A 74 6.01 -11.84 14.87
CA SER A 74 5.63 -10.97 13.76
C SER A 74 4.75 -11.72 12.75
N ALA A 75 3.47 -11.89 13.06
CA ALA A 75 2.47 -12.31 12.09
C ALA A 75 1.70 -11.07 11.61
N SER A 76 2.20 -10.49 10.52
CA SER A 76 1.48 -9.50 9.71
C SER A 76 0.03 -9.97 9.48
N PRO A 77 -1.00 -9.13 9.73
CA PRO A 77 -2.38 -9.54 9.55
C PRO A 77 -2.62 -9.74 8.06
N ARG A 78 -2.57 -11.02 7.68
CA ARG A 78 -2.88 -11.54 6.35
C ARG A 78 -4.23 -10.97 5.93
N ALA A 79 -4.17 -10.09 4.92
CA ALA A 79 -5.28 -9.44 4.26
C ALA A 79 -6.45 -10.40 4.02
N THR A 80 -7.35 -10.47 5.00
CA THR A 80 -8.64 -11.11 4.88
C THR A 80 -9.60 -10.05 4.37
N THR A 81 -9.59 -9.89 3.06
CA THR A 81 -10.79 -9.90 2.23
C THR A 81 -10.35 -9.65 0.80
N ARG A 82 -10.27 -10.77 0.06
CA ARG A 82 -10.45 -10.72 -1.39
C ARG A 82 -11.68 -9.86 -1.68
N ARG A 83 -11.53 -8.94 -2.65
CA ARG A 83 -12.47 -8.63 -3.74
C ARG A 83 -12.66 -7.12 -3.93
N PHE A 84 -11.74 -6.50 -4.66
CA PHE A 84 -12.07 -5.39 -5.56
C PHE A 84 -11.46 -5.66 -6.96
N PRO A 85 -12.11 -5.18 -8.02
CA PRO A 85 -12.30 -5.88 -9.27
C PRO A 85 -11.07 -5.80 -10.16
N VAL A 86 -10.81 -6.92 -10.83
CA VAL A 86 -9.92 -7.02 -11.97
C VAL A 86 -10.33 -5.97 -13.00
N HIS A 87 -9.36 -5.18 -13.44
CA HIS A 87 -9.38 -4.33 -14.61
C HIS A 87 -10.32 -4.85 -15.72
N VAL A 88 -11.41 -4.14 -15.97
CA VAL A 88 -12.07 -4.12 -17.28
C VAL A 88 -11.89 -2.72 -17.84
N ILE A 89 -10.68 -2.44 -18.33
CA ILE A 89 -10.48 -1.35 -19.29
C ILE A 89 -10.88 -1.94 -20.64
N ALA A 90 -12.16 -1.82 -20.98
CA ALA A 90 -12.65 -2.05 -22.32
C ALA A 90 -12.01 -0.99 -23.24
N LYS A 91 -11.01 -1.41 -24.01
CA LYS A 91 -10.55 -0.68 -25.19
C LYS A 91 -11.52 -1.02 -26.32
N ALA A 92 -12.58 -0.23 -26.47
CA ALA A 92 -13.40 -0.20 -27.68
C ALA A 92 -12.74 0.80 -28.65
N ALA A 93 -12.08 0.27 -29.66
CA ALA A 93 -11.78 0.95 -30.92
C ALA A 93 -12.74 0.41 -31.98
#